data_AF-A0A355B7C3-F1
#
_entry.id   AF-A0A355B7C3-F1
#
_cell.length_a   1.000
_cell.length_b   1.000
_cell.length_c   1.000
_cell.angle_alpha   90.00
_cell.angle_beta   90.00
_cell.angle_gamma   90.00
#
_symmetry.space_group_name_H-M   'P 1'
#
loop_
_entity.id
_entity.type
_entity.pdbx_description
1 polymer ?
#
loop_
_entity_poly.entity_id
_entity_poly.type
_entity_poly.pdbx_seq_one_letter_code
_entity_poly.pdbx_strand_id
1 'polypeptide(L)' 'FAPLVRKFGGRIQRLAWGMLREGQNDADDAVQEIFVKAYLALPKFRGDSKFSTWIYRIAINHCRDIIRRSPPPA' A
#
# COMPACT_ATOMS: atom_id res chain seq x y z
N PHE A 1 -14.95 -0.61 6.80
CA PHE A 1 -13.53 -0.56 6.40
C PHE A 1 -12.59 -0.02 7.48
N ALA A 2 -12.98 1.00 8.28
CA ALA A 2 -12.14 1.58 9.33
C ALA A 2 -11.42 0.60 10.29
N PRO A 3 -12.02 -0.53 10.73
CA PRO A 3 -11.29 -1.52 11.55
C PRO A 3 -10.11 -2.16 10.84
N LEU A 4 -10.20 -2.35 9.50
CA LEU A 4 -9.10 -2.87 8.69
C LEU A 4 -7.98 -1.83 8.58
N VAL A 5 -8.32 -0.56 8.37
CA VAL A 5 -7.35 0.53 8.37
C VAL A 5 -6.59 0.59 9.70
N ARG A 6 -7.30 0.54 10.84
CA ARG A 6 -6.65 0.49 12.16
C ARG A 6 -5.75 -0.74 12.35
N LYS A 7 -6.21 -1.91 11.90
CA LYS A 7 -5.48 -3.18 12.06
C LYS A 7 -4.22 -3.28 11.20
N PHE A 8 -4.23 -2.69 10.00
CA PHE A 8 -3.15 -2.83 9.04
C PHE A 8 -2.32 -1.55 8.84
N GLY A 9 -2.84 -0.39 9.24
CA GLY A 9 -2.25 0.93 8.99
C GLY A 9 -0.78 1.01 9.34
N GLY A 10 -0.42 0.76 10.60
CA GLY A 10 0.97 0.83 11.04
C GLY A 10 1.91 -0.17 10.33
N ARG A 11 1.40 -1.30 9.85
CA ARG A 11 2.20 -2.28 9.09
C ARG A 11 2.41 -1.85 7.64
N ILE A 12 1.35 -1.33 7.01
CA ILE A 12 1.41 -0.82 5.63
C ILE A 12 2.25 0.46 5.57
N GLN A 13 2.16 1.33 6.58
CA GLN A 13 3.02 2.50 6.71
C GLN A 13 4.49 2.11 6.81
N ARG A 14 4.83 1.18 7.72
CA ARG A 14 6.22 0.70 7.85
C ARG A 14 6.74 0.06 6.56
N LEU A 15 5.89 -0.65 5.83
CA LEU A 15 6.23 -1.21 4.52
C LEU A 15 6.50 -0.11 3.50
N ALA A 16 5.59 0.86 3.36
CA ALA A 16 5.72 1.95 2.39
C ALA A 16 6.98 2.78 2.67
N TRP A 17 7.21 3.15 3.92
CA TRP A 17 8.43 3.87 4.36
C TRP A 17 9.71 3.08 4.09
N GLY A 18 9.67 1.76 4.21
CA GLY A 18 10.81 0.90 3.89
C GLY A 18 11.11 0.82 2.38
N MET A 19 10.09 0.96 1.54
CA MET A 19 10.20 0.88 0.07
C MET A 19 10.46 2.24 -0.59
N LEU A 20 9.91 3.32 -0.05
CA LEU A 20 9.94 4.68 -0.61
C LEU A 20 10.95 5.56 0.15
N ARG A 21 12.18 5.07 0.30
CA ARG A 21 13.21 5.66 1.16
C ARG A 21 13.58 7.11 0.83
N GLU A 22 13.39 7.53 -0.42
CA GLU A 22 13.78 8.86 -0.91
C GLU A 22 12.66 9.91 -0.78
N GLY A 23 11.43 9.49 -0.45
CA GLY A 23 10.25 10.37 -0.38
C GLY A 23 9.37 10.07 0.84
N GLN A 24 9.62 10.76 1.96
CA GLN A 24 8.86 10.56 3.19
C GLN A 24 7.39 10.96 3.05
N ASN A 25 7.12 12.06 2.32
CA ASN A 25 5.75 12.47 1.96
C ASN A 25 5.08 11.45 1.02
N ASP A 26 5.83 10.93 0.04
CA ASP A 26 5.33 9.90 -0.89
C ASP A 26 4.88 8.64 -0.14
N ALA A 27 5.56 8.29 0.96
CA ALA A 27 5.21 7.13 1.75
C ALA A 27 3.86 7.28 2.48
N ASP A 28 3.58 8.44 3.07
CA ASP A 28 2.32 8.68 3.76
C ASP A 28 1.15 8.83 2.78
N ASP A 29 1.36 9.49 1.64
CA ASP A 29 0.37 9.57 0.55
C ASP A 29 0.10 8.18 -0.06
N ALA A 30 1.13 7.38 -0.29
CA ALA A 30 1.01 6.01 -0.78
C ALA A 30 0.15 5.15 0.16
N VAL A 31 0.29 5.29 1.48
CA VAL A 31 -0.52 4.53 2.45
C VAL A 31 -2.00 4.85 2.28
N GLN A 32 -2.35 6.13 2.10
CA GLN A 32 -3.73 6.53 1.87
C GLN A 32 -4.26 5.93 0.56
N GLU A 33 -3.51 6.06 -0.53
CA GLU A 33 -3.87 5.48 -1.83
C GLU A 33 -4.04 3.96 -1.76
N ILE A 34 -3.19 3.25 -1.03
CA ILE A 34 -3.28 1.79 -0.84
C ILE A 34 -4.60 1.43 -0.19
N PHE A 35 -5.01 2.15 0.86
CA PHE A 35 -6.28 1.89 1.52
C PHE A 35 -7.48 2.26 0.65
N VAL A 36 -7.41 3.31 -0.16
CA VAL A 36 -8.44 3.64 -1.16
C VAL A 36 -8.55 2.52 -2.21
N LYS A 37 -7.43 2.07 -2.78
CA LYS A 37 -7.39 0.96 -3.75
C LYS A 37 -7.93 -0.34 -3.15
N ALA A 38 -7.55 -0.65 -1.91
CA ALA A 38 -8.08 -1.79 -1.19
C ALA A 38 -9.58 -1.67 -0.93
N TYR A 39 -10.10 -0.48 -0.56
CA TYR A 39 -11.54 -0.29 -0.39
C TYR A 39 -12.31 -0.53 -1.69
N LEU A 40 -11.85 0.05 -2.80
CA LEU A 40 -12.47 -0.10 -4.12
C LEU A 40 -12.39 -1.54 -4.66
N ALA A 41 -11.31 -2.26 -4.34
CA ALA A 41 -11.12 -3.64 -4.77
C ALA A 41 -11.79 -4.67 -3.83
N LEU A 42 -12.26 -4.25 -2.65
CA LEU A 42 -12.82 -5.13 -1.63
C LEU A 42 -14.01 -5.98 -2.12
N PRO A 43 -14.97 -5.46 -2.91
CA PRO A 43 -16.07 -6.28 -3.44
C PRO A 43 -15.61 -7.42 -4.37
N LYS A 44 -14.39 -7.31 -4.93
CA LYS A 44 -13.78 -8.32 -5.82
C LYS A 44 -12.87 -9.29 -5.06
N PHE A 45 -12.70 -9.12 -3.75
CA PHE A 45 -11.87 -10.02 -2.94
C PHE A 45 -12.60 -11.35 -2.70
N ARG A 46 -12.15 -12.40 -3.37
CA ARG A 46 -12.79 -13.73 -3.35
C ARG A 46 -12.54 -14.56 -2.07
N GLY A 47 -11.62 -14.14 -1.20
CA GLY A 47 -11.30 -14.89 0.01
C GLY A 47 -10.32 -16.07 -0.19
N ASP A 48 -9.79 -16.28 -1.40
CA ASP A 48 -8.82 -17.35 -1.73
C ASP A 48 -7.49 -17.25 -0.96
N SER A 49 -7.26 -16.15 -0.24
CA SER A 49 -6.07 -15.91 0.58
C SER A 49 -6.44 -15.11 1.83
N LYS A 50 -5.56 -15.07 2.83
CA LYS A 50 -5.75 -14.17 3.98
C LYS A 50 -5.83 -12.72 3.50
N PHE A 51 -6.72 -11.93 4.10
CA PHE A 51 -6.82 -10.49 3.80
C PHE A 51 -5.47 -9.78 3.94
N SER A 52 -4.64 -10.18 4.91
CA SER A 52 -3.28 -9.67 5.09
C SER A 52 -2.42 -9.88 3.85
N THR A 53 -2.44 -11.07 3.25
CA THR A 53 -1.69 -11.36 2.03
C THR A 53 -2.17 -10.48 0.88
N TRP A 54 -3.48 -10.32 0.76
CA TRP A 54 -4.09 -9.52 -0.30
C TRP A 54 -3.76 -8.03 -0.19
N ILE A 55 -3.89 -7.42 1.00
CA ILE A 55 -3.60 -5.99 1.18
C ILE A 55 -2.10 -5.68 1.04
N TYR A 56 -1.22 -6.59 1.47
CA TYR A 56 0.21 -6.45 1.24
C TYR A 56 0.56 -6.49 -0.25
N ARG A 57 -0.13 -7.33 -1.05
CA ARG A 57 0.06 -7.34 -2.50
C ARG A 57 -0.32 -6.01 -3.14
N ILE A 58 -1.42 -5.40 -2.72
CA ILE A 58 -1.82 -4.05 -3.19
C ILE A 58 -0.75 -3.03 -2.81
N ALA A 59 -0.28 -3.06 -1.56
CA ALA A 59 0.74 -2.13 -1.06
C ALA A 59 2.07 -2.23 -1.82
N ILE A 60 2.59 -3.44 -1.99
CA ILE A 60 3.86 -3.70 -2.69
C ILE A 60 3.75 -3.26 -4.15
N ASN A 61 2.66 -3.61 -4.83
CA ASN A 61 2.47 -3.23 -6.23
C ASN A 61 2.39 -1.71 -6.38
N HIS A 62 1.69 -1.02 -5.47
CA HIS A 62 1.60 0.43 -5.51
C HIS A 62 2.96 1.12 -5.28
N CYS A 63 3.73 0.67 -4.28
CA CYS A 63 5.06 1.22 -4.01
C CYS A 63 6.01 0.98 -5.20
N ARG A 64 5.95 -0.20 -5.84
CA ARG A 64 6.71 -0.50 -7.06
C ARG A 64 6.33 0.41 -8.22
N ASP A 65 5.04 0.72 -8.37
CA ASP A 65 4.58 1.65 -9.41
C ASP A 65 5.10 3.08 -9.18
N ILE A 66 5.17 3.54 -7.92
CA ILE A 66 5.78 4.83 -7.57
C ILE A 66 7.26 4.81 -7.95
N ILE A 67 8.02 3.82 -7.47
CA ILE A 67 9.46 3.68 -7.76
C ILE A 67 9.74 3.66 -9.26
N ARG A 68 8.90 2.98 -10.06
CA ARG A 68 9.04 2.92 -11.52
C ARG A 68 8.78 4.26 -12.20
N ARG A 69 7.96 5.13 -11.60
CA ARG A 69 7.60 6.45 -12.15
C ARG A 69 8.58 7.54 -11.74
N SER A 70 9.32 7.34 -10.66
CA SER A 70 10.41 8.24 -10.29
C SER A 70 11.54 8.15 -11.33
N PRO A 71 12.03 9.29 -11.86
CA PRO A 71 13.19 9.28 -12.75
C PRO A 71 14.40 8.69 -12.01
N PRO A 72 15.31 7.97 -12.70
CA PRO A 72 16.53 7.48 -12.07
C PRO A 72 17.30 8.66 -11.47
N PRO A 73 17.94 8.49 -10.30
CA PRO A 73 18.78 9.54 -9.75
C PRO A 73 19.85 9.91 -10.78
N ALA A 74 19.97 11.20 -11.04
CA ALA A 74 20.93 11.78 -11.97
C ALA A 74 22.38 11.55 -11.51
#